data_AF-A0ABD5DWC4-F1
#
_entry.id   AF-A0ABD5DWC4-F1
#
_cell.length_a   1.000
_cell.length_b   1.000
_cell.length_c   1.000
_cell.angle_alpha   90.00
_cell.angle_beta   90.00
_cell.angle_gamma   90.00
#
_symmetry.space_group_name_H-M   'P 1'
#
loop_
_entity.id
_entity.type
_entity.pdbx_description
1 polymer ?
#
loop_
_entity_poly.entity_id
_entity_poly.type
_entity_poly.pdbx_seq_one_letter_code
_entity_poly.pdbx_strand_id
1 'polypeptide(L)'
;EVSTARGMITDRSGRPLAVSVPVKAIWADPKELHDAGGVTLDTRWKALADALNMPLDQLATRINTNPRMRFIYLARQVNPD
;
A
#
# COMPACT_ATOMS: atom_id res chain seq x y z
N GLU A 1 -0.58 -12.74 -2.20
CA GLU A 1 -2.03 -12.80 -1.90
C GLU A 1 -2.79 -12.67 -3.22
N VAL A 2 -3.78 -13.52 -3.47
CA VAL A 2 -4.63 -13.42 -4.67
C VAL A 2 -5.87 -12.63 -4.27
N SER A 3 -5.96 -11.38 -4.72
CA SER A 3 -7.16 -10.56 -4.55
C SER A 3 -8.35 -11.26 -5.20
N THR A 4 -9.35 -11.65 -4.40
CA THR A 4 -10.58 -12.25 -4.91
C THR A 4 -11.66 -11.17 -4.99
N ALA A 5 -12.29 -11.02 -6.15
CA ALA A 5 -13.36 -10.05 -6.33
C ALA A 5 -14.59 -10.43 -5.49
N ARG A 6 -15.19 -9.44 -4.82
CA ARG A 6 -16.48 -9.62 -4.12
C ARG A 6 -17.62 -9.54 -5.12
N GLY A 7 -18.70 -10.27 -4.85
CA GLY A 7 -19.95 -10.18 -5.59
C GLY A 7 -20.56 -8.78 -5.53
N MET A 8 -21.24 -8.39 -6.62
CA MET A 8 -21.94 -7.11 -6.71
C MET A 8 -23.19 -7.13 -5.82
N ILE A 9 -23.43 -6.04 -5.08
CA ILE A 9 -24.67 -5.85 -4.34
C ILE A 9 -25.53 -4.87 -5.13
N THR A 10 -26.77 -5.24 -5.44
CA THR A 10 -27.74 -4.40 -6.15
C THR A 10 -28.96 -4.10 -5.29
N ASP A 11 -29.64 -2.99 -5.56
CA ASP A 11 -30.96 -2.70 -5.00
C ASP A 11 -32.06 -3.57 -5.66
N ARG A 12 -33.32 -3.40 -5.21
CA ARG A 12 -34.48 -4.11 -5.76
C ARG A 12 -34.78 -3.84 -7.24
N SER A 13 -34.22 -2.77 -7.79
CA SER A 13 -34.39 -2.33 -9.17
C SER A 13 -33.18 -2.68 -10.05
N GLY A 14 -32.20 -3.42 -9.49
CA GLY A 14 -30.97 -3.81 -10.18
C GLY A 14 -29.88 -2.74 -10.22
N ARG A 15 -30.03 -1.62 -9.48
CA ARG A 15 -29.01 -0.56 -9.43
C ARG A 15 -27.86 -1.00 -8.51
N PRO A 16 -26.59 -0.82 -8.93
CA PRO A 16 -25.46 -1.23 -8.12
C PRO A 16 -25.32 -0.37 -6.85
N LEU A 17 -25.17 -1.02 -5.69
CA LEU A 17 -24.89 -0.41 -4.39
C LEU A 17 -23.45 -0.66 -3.92
N ALA A 18 -22.87 -1.79 -4.29
CA ALA A 18 -21.46 -2.09 -4.05
C ALA A 18 -20.85 -2.87 -5.22
N VAL A 19 -19.72 -2.38 -5.72
CA VAL A 19 -19.00 -2.96 -6.87
C VAL A 19 -17.52 -3.16 -6.51
N SER A 20 -16.94 -4.27 -6.96
CA SER A 20 -15.50 -4.52 -6.85
C SER A 20 -14.77 -3.78 -7.97
N VAL A 21 -13.95 -2.80 -7.63
CA VAL A 21 -13.09 -2.07 -8.58
C VAL A 21 -11.68 -2.63 -8.49
N PRO A 22 -11.04 -3.01 -9.61
CA PRO A 22 -9.64 -3.47 -9.58
C PRO A 22 -8.74 -2.30 -9.18
N VAL A 23 -7.96 -2.52 -8.14
CA VAL A 23 -7.04 -1.52 -7.59
C VAL A 23 -5.74 -2.20 -7.20
N LYS A 24 -4.62 -1.48 -7.30
CA LYS A 24 -3.33 -1.95 -6.78
C LYS A 24 -3.14 -1.41 -5.36
N ALA A 25 -2.43 -2.16 -4.53
CA ALA A 25 -1.99 -1.71 -3.22
C ALA A 25 -0.48 -1.81 -3.14
N ILE A 26 0.15 -0.85 -2.48
CA ILE A 26 1.58 -0.85 -2.21
C ILE A 26 1.77 -1.21 -0.75
N TRP A 27 2.56 -2.24 -0.49
CA TRP A 27 2.87 -2.74 0.84
C TRP A 27 4.36 -3.04 0.93
N ALA A 28 4.87 -3.14 2.15
CA ALA A 28 6.25 -3.51 2.43
C ALA A 28 6.32 -4.57 3.54
N ASP A 29 7.38 -5.38 3.53
CA ASP A 29 7.80 -6.20 4.68
C ASP A 29 8.87 -5.40 5.45
N PRO A 30 8.54 -4.82 6.63
CA PRO A 30 9.51 -4.07 7.42
C PRO A 30 10.73 -4.87 7.84
N LYS A 31 10.59 -6.17 8.10
CA LYS A 31 11.70 -7.01 8.53
C LYS A 31 12.71 -7.16 7.39
N GLU A 32 12.23 -7.55 6.21
CA GLU A 32 13.10 -7.71 5.04
C GLU A 32 13.75 -6.38 4.66
N LEU A 33 13.01 -5.28 4.77
CA LEU A 33 13.56 -3.96 4.49
C LEU A 33 14.64 -3.56 5.50
N HIS A 34 14.45 -3.87 6.78
CA HIS A 34 15.44 -3.60 7.82
C HIS A 34 16.70 -4.45 7.62
N ASP A 35 16.54 -5.74 7.31
CA ASP A 35 17.64 -6.66 6.99
C ASP A 35 18.43 -6.18 5.75
N ALA A 36 17.78 -5.51 4.81
CA ALA A 36 18.39 -4.93 3.60
C ALA A 36 19.02 -3.53 3.79
N GLY A 37 19.06 -2.99 5.02
CA GLY A 37 19.68 -1.69 5.33
C GLY A 37 18.71 -0.53 5.54
N GLY A 38 17.39 -0.79 5.52
CA GLY A 38 16.34 0.16 5.88
C GLY A 38 16.10 1.30 4.88
N VAL A 39 15.37 2.32 5.35
CA VAL A 39 15.11 3.54 4.57
C VAL A 39 16.30 4.48 4.67
N THR A 40 16.91 4.79 3.53
CA THR A 40 18.08 5.66 3.42
C THR A 40 17.75 6.96 2.67
N LEU A 41 18.68 7.91 2.64
CA LEU A 41 18.58 9.16 1.87
C LEU A 41 18.78 8.98 0.36
N ASP A 42 18.56 7.77 -0.16
CA ASP A 42 18.64 7.45 -1.58
C ASP A 42 17.55 8.20 -2.37
N THR A 43 17.88 8.60 -3.61
CA THR A 43 16.94 9.22 -4.54
C THR A 43 15.72 8.33 -4.80
N ARG A 44 15.89 7.00 -4.74
CA ARG A 44 14.79 6.02 -4.90
C ARG A 44 13.76 6.12 -3.78
N TRP A 45 14.21 6.27 -2.54
CA TRP A 45 13.33 6.42 -1.38
C TRP A 45 12.56 7.73 -1.42
N LYS A 46 13.23 8.81 -1.86
CA LYS A 46 12.59 10.10 -2.09
C LYS A 46 11.52 10.02 -3.19
N ALA A 47 11.83 9.39 -4.32
CA ALA A 47 10.85 9.21 -5.40
C ALA A 47 9.62 8.39 -4.95
N LEU A 48 9.82 7.36 -4.13
CA LEU A 48 8.72 6.58 -3.56
C LEU A 48 7.86 7.42 -2.60
N ALA A 49 8.50 8.18 -1.71
CA ALA A 49 7.83 9.10 -0.80
C ALA A 49 6.98 10.13 -1.56
N ASP A 50 7.55 10.74 -2.60
CA ASP A 50 6.85 11.70 -3.47
C ASP A 50 5.66 11.05 -4.20
N ALA A 51 5.84 9.85 -4.77
CA ALA A 51 4.76 9.10 -5.45
C ALA A 51 3.63 8.69 -4.50
N LEU A 52 3.94 8.43 -3.22
CA LEU A 52 2.97 8.14 -2.17
C LEU A 52 2.37 9.42 -1.55
N ASN A 53 2.80 10.60 -2.00
CA ASN A 53 2.44 11.90 -1.46
C ASN A 53 2.63 11.99 0.07
N MET A 54 3.74 11.43 0.56
CA MET A 54 4.09 11.45 1.98
C MET A 54 5.56 11.83 2.15
N PRO A 55 5.93 12.62 3.18
CA PRO A 55 7.32 12.98 3.37
C PRO A 55 8.16 11.77 3.82
N LEU A 56 9.46 11.78 3.46
CA LEU A 56 10.36 10.64 3.61
C LEU A 56 10.55 10.19 5.06
N ASP A 57 10.56 11.14 6.00
CA ASP A 57 10.61 10.92 7.43
C ASP A 57 9.38 10.14 7.94
N GLN A 58 8.19 10.46 7.41
CA GLN A 58 6.97 9.74 7.72
C GLN A 58 7.00 8.31 7.18
N LEU A 59 7.55 8.12 5.97
CA LEU A 59 7.73 6.79 5.36
C LEU A 59 8.69 5.94 6.19
N ALA A 60 9.86 6.49 6.54
CA ALA A 60 10.84 5.85 7.40
C ALA A 60 10.26 5.48 8.76
N THR A 61 9.49 6.40 9.38
CA THR A 61 8.82 6.15 10.65
C THR A 61 7.84 4.99 10.53
N ARG A 62 6.97 4.96 9.51
CA ARG A 62 6.00 3.88 9.30
C ARG A 62 6.65 2.51 9.20
N ILE A 63 7.75 2.42 8.48
CA ILE A 63 8.52 1.17 8.32
C ILE A 63 9.18 0.78 9.64
N ASN A 64 9.81 1.75 10.32
CA ASN A 64 10.58 1.48 11.53
C ASN A 64 9.74 1.28 12.79
N THR A 65 8.43 1.62 12.78
CA THR A 65 7.54 1.43 13.94
C THR A 65 7.51 -0.01 14.43
N ASN A 66 7.56 -0.99 13.53
CA ASN A 66 7.58 -2.41 13.90
C ASN A 66 8.50 -3.24 12.99
N PRO A 67 9.81 -3.32 13.31
CA PRO A 67 10.80 -4.02 12.48
C PRO A 67 10.59 -5.53 12.38
N ARG A 68 9.74 -6.12 13.22
CA ARG A 68 9.42 -7.56 13.22
C ARG A 68 8.19 -7.92 12.39
N MET A 69 7.39 -6.92 11.98
CA MET A 69 6.22 -7.17 11.14
C MET A 69 6.66 -7.65 9.76
N ARG A 70 5.79 -8.47 9.14
CA ARG A 70 5.99 -9.02 7.80
C ARG A 70 5.21 -8.30 6.71
N PHE A 71 4.34 -7.38 7.12
CA PHE A 71 3.41 -6.72 6.21
C PHE A 71 2.93 -5.40 6.79
N ILE A 72 3.11 -4.32 6.03
CA ILE A 72 2.50 -3.01 6.28
C ILE A 72 1.98 -2.42 4.97
N TYR A 73 0.83 -1.73 5.02
CA TYR A 73 0.35 -0.96 3.87
C TYR A 73 1.06 0.39 3.80
N LEU A 74 1.59 0.73 2.63
CA LEU A 74 2.12 2.05 2.32
C LEU A 74 1.05 2.92 1.65
N ALA A 75 0.34 2.35 0.67
CA ALA A 75 -0.85 2.95 0.07
C ALA A 75 -1.89 1.88 -0.26
N ARG A 76 -3.16 2.25 -0.05
CA ARG A 76 -4.32 1.47 -0.49
C ARG A 76 -4.88 2.15 -1.73
N GLN A 77 -5.28 1.36 -2.72
CA GLN A 77 -6.03 1.83 -3.89
C GLN A 77 -5.26 2.82 -4.78
N VAL A 78 -4.07 2.41 -5.21
CA VAL A 78 -3.30 3.13 -6.23
C VAL A 78 -3.91 2.84 -7.60
N ASN A 79 -4.07 3.91 -8.39
CA ASN A 79 -4.52 3.78 -9.77
C ASN A 79 -3.57 2.84 -10.51
N PRO A 80 -4.06 1.81 -11.22
CA PRO A 80 -3.19 0.88 -11.94
C PRO A 80 -2.36 1.50 -13.06
N ASP A 81 -2.72 2.71 -13.53
CA ASP A 81 -2.15 3.46 -14.65
C ASP A 81 -1.25 4.63 -14.20
#